data_AF-A0A645IF77-F1
#
_entry.id   AF-A0A645IF77-F1
#
_cell.length_a   1.000
_cell.length_b   1.000
_cell.length_c   1.000
_cell.angle_alpha   90.00
_cell.angle_beta   90.00
_cell.angle_gamma   90.00
#
_symmetry.space_group_name_H-M   'P 1'
#
loop_
_entity.id
_entity.type
_entity.pdbx_description
1 polymer ?
#
loop_
_entity_poly.entity_id
_entity_poly.type
_entity_poly.pdbx_seq_one_letter_code
_entity_poly.pdbx_strand_id
1 'polypeptide(L)'
;MPIVTMDAVRGVDSSTARTLAGLGWRHWVTQSDQAYVERALAFMNNPEGLQKLRTETRDRMRCSVLMDYASRTGELETAFRLMWLNYLRGDRRTLAIAADVDHVLAEMGAKV
;
A
#
# COMPACT_ATOMS: atom_id res chain seq x y z
N MET A 1 -8.76 -6.26 -14.11
CA MET A 1 -10.19 -6.10 -13.76
C MET A 1 -10.32 -4.77 -13.03
N PRO A 2 -11.13 -3.82 -13.53
CA PRO A 2 -11.36 -2.57 -12.82
C PRO A 2 -12.19 -2.82 -11.56
N ILE A 3 -11.87 -2.09 -10.49
CA ILE A 3 -12.50 -2.21 -9.16
C ILE A 3 -13.06 -0.83 -8.82
N VAL A 4 -14.26 -0.78 -8.27
CA VAL A 4 -14.81 0.41 -7.59
C VAL A 4 -14.90 0.06 -6.12
N THR A 5 -14.48 0.97 -5.25
CA THR A 5 -14.57 0.77 -3.80
C THR A 5 -14.97 2.06 -3.12
N MET A 6 -15.53 1.96 -1.93
CA MET A 6 -15.78 3.11 -1.06
C MET A 6 -14.66 3.19 -0.03
N ASP A 7 -14.20 4.41 0.23
CA ASP A 7 -13.25 4.67 1.30
C ASP A 7 -13.90 4.40 2.66
N ALA A 8 -13.08 4.04 3.64
CA ALA A 8 -13.57 3.72 4.96
C ALA A 8 -12.61 4.22 6.04
N VAL A 9 -13.18 4.54 7.20
CA VAL A 9 -12.41 5.04 8.35
C VAL A 9 -11.68 3.90 9.06
N ARG A 10 -12.26 2.69 9.06
CA ARG A 10 -11.68 1.52 9.72
C ARG A 10 -10.62 0.87 8.83
N GLY A 11 -9.50 0.48 9.44
CA GLY A 11 -8.32 0.00 8.71
C GLY A 11 -8.58 -1.19 7.77
N VAL A 12 -9.33 -2.20 8.23
CA VAL A 12 -9.68 -3.39 7.42
C VAL A 12 -10.60 -3.04 6.25
N ASP A 13 -11.58 -2.17 6.48
CA ASP A 13 -12.56 -1.74 5.49
C ASP A 13 -11.90 -0.87 4.40
N SER A 14 -10.85 -0.12 4.76
CA SER A 14 -10.10 0.74 3.84
C SER A 14 -9.03 0.02 3.01
N SER A 15 -8.86 -1.29 3.19
CA SER A 15 -7.74 -2.04 2.58
C SER A 15 -7.69 -1.89 1.06
N THR A 16 -8.83 -2.08 0.39
CA THR A 16 -8.92 -1.94 -1.08
C THR A 16 -8.70 -0.49 -1.52
N ALA A 17 -9.26 0.48 -0.78
CA ALA A 17 -9.04 1.90 -1.04
C ALA A 17 -7.56 2.28 -0.97
N ARG A 18 -6.85 1.80 0.06
CA ARG A 18 -5.40 2.02 0.24
C ARG A 18 -4.58 1.33 -0.84
N THR A 19 -4.93 0.10 -1.22
CA THR A 19 -4.27 -0.62 -2.33
C THR A 19 -4.41 0.15 -3.64
N LEU A 20 -5.63 0.57 -4.00
CA LEU A 20 -5.86 1.37 -5.20
C LEU A 20 -5.12 2.71 -5.15
N ALA A 21 -5.04 3.34 -3.97
CA ALA A 21 -4.28 4.57 -3.79
C ALA A 21 -2.77 4.37 -4.02
N GLY A 22 -2.20 3.27 -3.52
CA GLY A 22 -0.79 2.90 -3.76
C GLY A 22 -0.49 2.53 -5.21
N LEU A 23 -1.48 2.04 -5.95
CA LEU A 23 -1.39 1.76 -7.39
C LEU A 23 -1.66 2.98 -8.29
N GLY A 24 -1.94 4.15 -7.72
CA GLY A 24 -2.26 5.37 -8.48
C GLY A 24 -3.70 5.43 -9.02
N TRP A 25 -4.58 4.53 -8.60
CA TRP A 25 -5.99 4.45 -9.01
C TRP A 25 -6.96 5.06 -8.00
N ARG A 26 -6.54 6.14 -7.32
CA ARG A 26 -7.35 6.86 -6.32
C ARG A 26 -8.72 7.29 -6.85
N HIS A 27 -8.82 7.59 -8.13
CA HIS A 27 -10.08 8.01 -8.77
C HIS A 27 -11.14 6.89 -8.83
N TRP A 28 -10.80 5.64 -8.48
CA TRP A 28 -11.77 4.54 -8.33
C TRP A 28 -12.25 4.35 -6.88
N VAL A 29 -11.68 5.11 -5.96
CA VAL A 29 -12.10 5.17 -4.56
C VAL A 29 -13.12 6.28 -4.41
N THR A 30 -14.28 5.94 -3.87
CA THR A 30 -15.43 6.85 -3.69
C THR A 30 -15.63 7.16 -2.22
N GLN A 31 -16.31 8.27 -1.91
CA GLN A 31 -16.46 8.77 -0.53
C GLN A 31 -17.91 8.68 0.00
N SER A 32 -18.83 8.17 -0.82
CA SER A 32 -20.23 8.00 -0.47
C SER A 32 -20.89 6.94 -1.33
N ASP A 33 -22.01 6.39 -0.86
CA ASP A 33 -22.80 5.40 -1.59
C ASP A 33 -23.26 5.92 -2.96
N GLN A 34 -23.69 7.18 -3.01
CA GLN A 34 -24.12 7.81 -4.26
C GLN A 34 -22.96 7.88 -5.27
N ALA A 35 -21.77 8.31 -4.83
CA ALA A 35 -20.59 8.37 -5.69
C ALA A 35 -20.13 6.97 -6.15
N TYR A 36 -20.29 5.96 -5.30
CA TYR A 36 -20.02 4.56 -5.65
C TYR A 36 -20.93 4.09 -6.80
N VAL A 37 -22.24 4.33 -6.69
CA VAL A 37 -23.22 3.97 -7.71
C VAL A 37 -22.95 4.71 -9.03
N GLU A 38 -22.72 6.01 -8.98
CA GLU A 38 -22.39 6.81 -10.17
C GLU A 38 -21.12 6.30 -10.87
N ARG A 39 -20.09 5.95 -10.10
CA ARG A 39 -18.85 5.38 -10.65
C ARG A 39 -19.08 4.02 -11.30
N ALA A 40 -19.87 3.15 -10.67
CA ALA A 40 -20.22 1.85 -11.22
C ALA A 40 -21.02 2.00 -12.53
N LEU A 41 -22.00 2.92 -12.56
CA LEU A 41 -22.77 3.26 -13.77
C LEU A 41 -21.87 3.79 -14.89
N ALA A 42 -20.92 4.68 -14.58
CA ALA A 42 -19.97 5.19 -15.57
C ALA A 42 -19.13 4.07 -16.23
N PHE A 43 -18.76 3.04 -15.47
CA PHE A 43 -18.12 1.85 -16.01
C PHE A 43 -19.08 1.02 -16.88
N MET A 44 -20.29 0.75 -16.41
CA MET A 44 -21.28 -0.03 -17.17
C MET A 44 -21.66 0.65 -18.50
N ASN A 45 -21.70 1.98 -18.52
CA ASN A 45 -21.99 2.78 -19.71
C ASN A 45 -20.80 2.91 -20.68
N ASN A 46 -19.63 2.33 -20.36
CA ASN A 46 -18.46 2.34 -21.26
C ASN A 46 -17.82 0.93 -21.38
N PRO A 47 -18.48 -0.01 -22.10
CA PRO A 47 -17.99 -1.38 -22.24
C PRO A 47 -16.63 -1.47 -22.94
N GLU A 48 -16.37 -0.64 -23.95
CA GLU A 48 -15.10 -0.61 -24.69
C GLU A 48 -13.95 -0.17 -23.78
N GLY A 49 -14.17 0.90 -22.98
CA GLY A 49 -13.20 1.35 -21.98
C GLY A 49 -12.94 0.27 -20.92
N LEU A 50 -13.97 -0.45 -20.48
CA LEU A 50 -13.82 -1.58 -19.57
C LEU A 50 -13.00 -2.72 -20.18
N GLN A 51 -13.23 -3.06 -21.45
CA GLN A 51 -12.46 -4.10 -22.14
C GLN A 51 -10.99 -3.70 -22.24
N LYS A 52 -10.69 -2.46 -22.66
CA LYS A 52 -9.34 -1.92 -22.69
C LYS A 52 -8.66 -1.98 -21.33
N LEU A 53 -9.34 -1.53 -20.27
CA LEU A 53 -8.86 -1.61 -18.89
C LEU A 53 -8.54 -3.06 -18.50
N ARG A 54 -9.42 -4.02 -18.79
CA ARG A 54 -9.20 -5.44 -18.47
C ARG A 54 -7.97 -6.00 -19.17
N THR A 55 -7.75 -5.66 -20.44
CA THR A 55 -6.58 -6.09 -21.21
C THR A 55 -5.30 -5.50 -20.63
N GLU A 56 -5.27 -4.19 -20.36
CA GLU A 56 -4.06 -3.51 -19.88
C GLU A 56 -3.74 -3.78 -18.39
N THR A 57 -4.74 -4.16 -17.57
CA THR A 57 -4.56 -4.31 -16.12
C THR A 57 -3.42 -5.28 -15.79
N ARG A 58 -3.30 -6.38 -16.54
CA ARG A 58 -2.31 -7.43 -16.23
C ARG A 58 -0.88 -6.89 -16.35
N ASP A 59 -0.60 -6.13 -17.40
CA ASP A 59 0.73 -5.57 -17.62
C ASP A 59 1.01 -4.43 -16.64
N ARG A 60 0.01 -3.57 -16.38
CA ARG A 60 0.11 -2.55 -15.33
C ARG A 60 0.41 -3.14 -13.95
N MET A 61 -0.22 -4.27 -13.61
CA MET A 61 0.06 -4.97 -12.36
C MET A 61 1.49 -5.50 -12.32
N ARG A 62 1.99 -6.12 -13.40
CA ARG A 62 3.38 -6.62 -13.49
C ARG A 62 4.41 -5.51 -13.25
N CYS A 63 4.13 -4.29 -13.71
CA CYS A 63 5.00 -3.12 -13.51
C CYS A 63 4.72 -2.36 -12.20
N SER A 64 3.78 -2.81 -11.37
CA SER A 64 3.40 -2.10 -10.15
C SER A 64 4.30 -2.43 -8.96
N VAL A 65 4.34 -1.51 -7.99
CA VAL A 65 5.06 -1.69 -6.71
C VAL A 65 4.62 -2.94 -5.94
N LEU A 66 3.42 -3.48 -6.18
CA LEU A 66 2.97 -4.71 -5.53
C LEU A 66 3.69 -5.95 -6.04
N MET A 67 4.26 -5.90 -7.24
CA MET A 67 5.01 -6.99 -7.85
C MET A 67 6.53 -6.83 -7.69
N ASP A 68 6.99 -5.74 -7.08
CA ASP A 68 8.39 -5.56 -6.67
C ASP A 68 8.63 -6.28 -5.33
N TYR A 69 8.71 -7.61 -5.41
CA TYR A 69 8.85 -8.46 -4.24
C TYR A 69 10.18 -8.25 -3.51
N ALA A 70 11.25 -7.96 -4.25
CA ALA A 70 12.57 -7.78 -3.68
C ALA A 70 12.61 -6.52 -2.80
N SER A 71 12.13 -5.39 -3.33
CA SER A 71 12.04 -4.14 -2.57
C SER A 71 11.13 -4.30 -1.35
N ARG A 72 9.93 -4.90 -1.53
CA ARG A 72 9.00 -5.13 -0.41
C ARG A 72 9.60 -6.03 0.68
N THR A 73 10.34 -7.06 0.30
CA THR A 73 10.99 -7.96 1.27
C THR A 73 12.11 -7.22 2.01
N GLY A 74 12.90 -6.40 1.32
CA GLY A 74 13.92 -5.56 1.96
C GLY A 74 13.33 -4.59 3.00
N GLU A 75 12.20 -3.96 2.69
CA GLU A 75 11.45 -3.12 3.65
C GLU A 75 10.99 -3.93 4.87
N LEU A 76 10.49 -5.16 4.65
CA LEU A 76 10.03 -6.03 5.73
C LEU A 76 11.17 -6.48 6.64
N GLU A 77 12.30 -6.89 6.07
CA GLU A 77 13.48 -7.25 6.86
C GLU A 77 14.01 -6.08 7.68
N THR A 78 14.02 -4.88 7.09
CA THR A 78 14.37 -3.63 7.77
C THR A 78 13.45 -3.39 8.97
N ALA A 79 12.14 -3.53 8.78
CA ALA A 79 11.17 -3.42 9.86
C ALA A 79 11.43 -4.43 10.98
N PHE A 80 11.72 -5.69 10.65
CA PHE A 80 12.05 -6.71 11.66
C PHE A 80 13.34 -6.39 12.43
N ARG A 81 14.39 -5.90 11.76
CA ARG A 81 15.62 -5.46 12.44
C ARG A 81 15.33 -4.32 13.41
N LEU A 82 14.55 -3.31 13.01
CA LEU A 82 14.16 -2.21 13.88
C LEU A 82 13.31 -2.65 15.08
N MET A 83 12.36 -3.58 14.87
CA MET A 83 11.58 -4.18 15.96
C MET A 83 12.46 -4.93 16.95
N TRP A 84 13.48 -5.65 16.47
CA TRP A 84 14.45 -6.33 17.31
C TRP A 84 15.31 -5.36 18.13
N LEU A 85 15.78 -4.26 17.52
CA LEU A 85 16.57 -3.25 18.22
C LEU A 85 15.76 -2.53 19.30
N ASN A 86 14.50 -2.20 19.01
CA ASN A 86 13.56 -1.68 20.01
C ASN A 86 13.42 -2.64 21.19
N TYR A 87 13.26 -3.95 20.92
CA TYR A 87 13.18 -4.97 21.97
C TYR A 87 14.45 -5.03 22.83
N LEU A 88 15.64 -5.08 22.22
CA LEU A 88 16.92 -5.11 22.94
C LEU A 88 17.13 -3.86 23.82
N ARG A 89 16.69 -2.70 23.34
CA ARG A 89 16.77 -1.44 24.07
C ARG A 89 15.73 -1.31 25.19
N GLY A 90 14.67 -2.12 25.14
CA GLY A 90 13.52 -2.01 26.04
C GLY A 90 12.63 -0.79 25.76
N ASP A 91 12.66 -0.24 24.54
CA ASP A 91 11.81 0.89 24.15
C ASP A 91 11.08 0.66 22.80
N ARG A 92 10.34 1.68 22.34
CA ARG A 92 9.61 1.65 21.07
C ARG A 92 9.82 2.95 20.29
N ARG A 93 11.08 3.40 20.18
CA ARG A 93 11.39 4.70 19.55
C ARG A 93 11.46 4.62 18.04
N THR A 94 11.95 3.51 17.49
CA THR A 94 12.16 3.40 16.04
C THR A 94 11.00 2.67 15.38
N LEU A 95 9.99 3.41 14.94
CA LEU A 95 8.75 2.86 14.39
C LEU A 95 8.59 3.05 12.87
N ALA A 96 9.51 3.80 12.24
CA ALA A 96 9.47 4.09 10.81
C ALA A 96 10.50 3.22 10.06
N ILE A 97 10.09 2.60 8.95
CA ILE A 97 10.99 1.83 8.07
C ILE A 97 12.07 2.72 7.44
N ALA A 98 11.81 4.03 7.32
CA ALA A 98 12.79 5.00 6.83
C ALA A 98 13.93 5.27 7.83
N ALA A 99 13.89 4.70 9.03
CA ALA A 99 14.98 4.82 9.98
C ALA A 99 16.18 3.97 9.52
N ASP A 100 17.36 4.57 9.59
CA ASP A 100 18.61 3.91 9.23
C ASP A 100 19.00 2.89 10.31
N VAL A 101 18.98 1.61 9.94
CA VAL A 101 19.33 0.49 10.83
C VAL A 101 20.78 0.59 11.30
N ASP A 102 21.70 0.99 10.43
CA ASP A 102 23.12 1.07 10.75
C ASP A 102 23.39 2.18 11.76
N HIS A 103 22.68 3.31 11.61
CA HIS A 103 22.72 4.39 12.59
C HIS A 103 22.19 3.93 13.97
N VAL A 104 21.04 3.25 14.01
CA VAL A 104 20.44 2.74 15.25
C VAL A 104 21.35 1.71 15.94
N LEU A 105 22.02 0.87 15.15
CA LEU A 105 23.03 -0.08 15.64
C LEU A 105 24.25 0.63 16.23
N ALA A 106 24.78 1.65 15.53
CA ALA A 106 25.92 2.42 16.01
C ALA A 106 25.62 3.14 17.35
N GLU A 107 24.42 3.72 17.49
CA GLU A 107 23.97 4.31 18.76
C GLU A 107 23.90 3.29 19.91
N MET A 108 23.58 2.03 19.62
CA MET A 108 23.54 0.97 20.62
C MET A 108 24.94 0.51 21.01
N GLY A 109 25.86 0.36 20.05
CA GLY A 109 27.26 0.01 20.30
C GLY A 109 28.02 1.08 21.10
N ALA A 110 27.65 2.35 20.95
CA ALA A 110 28.22 3.46 21.74
C ALA A 110 27.71 3.52 23.19
N LYS A 111 26.73 2.69 23.57
CA LYS A 111 26.13 2.65 24.92
C LYS A 111 26.49 1.41 25.74
N VAL A 112 27.30 0.49 25.20
CA VAL A 112 27.80 -0.72 25.90
C VAL A 112 29.13 -0.43 26.59
#